data_AF-A0A815RCX0-F1
#
_entry.id   AF-A0A815RCX0-F1
#
_cell.length_a   1.000
_cell.length_b   1.000
_cell.length_c   1.000
_cell.angle_alpha   90.00
_cell.angle_beta   90.00
_cell.angle_gamma   90.00
#
_symmetry.space_group_name_H-M   'P 1'
#
loop_
_entity.id
_entity.type
_entity.pdbx_description
1 polymer ?
#
loop_
_entity_poly.entity_id
_entity_poly.type
_entity_poly.pdbx_seq_one_letter_code
_entity_poly.pdbx_strand_id
1 'polypeptide(L)'
;KDRQIEQLQQVISDHERTILKFRETVKNMQFQNEQCKKQIEKYDEQLKLIGSVQSSEFKAKIVETKTYGEIIENELKKLDVQNLTRHVHFLTLFLPEQFLKRGADQDCILVLLLIHRLISKCDLLINEIQKKFPRIDQLNFDDVVK
;
A
#
# COMPACT_ATOMS: atom_id res chain seq x y z
N LYS A 1 -63.46 -17.00 57.39
CA LYS A 1 -63.13 -16.08 56.28
C LYS A 1 -61.74 -15.47 56.49
N ASP A 2 -61.37 -15.14 57.72
CA ASP A 2 -60.06 -14.53 58.05
C ASP A 2 -58.86 -15.44 57.75
N ARG A 3 -58.97 -16.75 58.01
CA ARG A 3 -57.91 -17.73 57.72
C ARG A 3 -57.55 -17.85 56.23
N GLN A 4 -58.51 -17.64 55.32
CA GLN A 4 -58.26 -17.62 53.87
C GLN A 4 -57.58 -16.32 53.44
N ILE A 5 -57.89 -15.21 54.10
CA ILE A 5 -57.27 -13.91 53.84
C ILE A 5 -55.80 -13.94 54.27
N GLU A 6 -55.49 -14.52 55.45
CA GLU A 6 -54.11 -14.72 55.92
C GLU A 6 -53.30 -15.61 54.98
N GLN A 7 -53.88 -16.71 54.50
CA GLN A 7 -53.22 -17.59 53.52
C GLN A 7 -52.94 -16.87 52.20
N LEU A 8 -53.89 -16.07 51.69
CA LEU A 8 -53.68 -15.27 50.48
C LEU A 8 -52.61 -14.19 50.67
N GLN A 9 -52.57 -13.53 51.84
CA GLN A 9 -51.54 -12.54 52.16
C GLN A 9 -50.14 -13.17 52.24
N GLN A 10 -50.03 -14.36 52.84
CA GLN A 10 -48.77 -15.10 52.89
C GLN A 10 -48.28 -15.47 51.48
N VAL A 11 -49.20 -15.98 50.63
CA VAL A 11 -48.90 -16.31 49.24
C VAL A 11 -48.46 -15.06 48.47
N ILE A 12 -49.13 -13.92 48.63
CA ILE A 12 -48.74 -12.66 47.98
C ILE A 12 -47.34 -12.23 48.42
N SER A 13 -47.03 -12.30 49.72
CA SER A 13 -45.70 -11.96 50.26
C SER A 13 -44.58 -12.84 49.71
N ASP A 14 -44.81 -14.15 49.58
CA ASP A 14 -43.83 -15.07 49.00
C ASP A 14 -43.59 -14.81 47.49
N HIS A 15 -44.65 -14.44 46.75
CA HIS A 15 -44.53 -14.02 45.35
C HIS A 15 -43.77 -12.70 45.22
N GLU A 16 -44.05 -11.69 46.05
CA GLU A 16 -43.32 -10.41 46.05
C GLU A 16 -41.84 -10.61 46.35
N ARG A 17 -41.52 -11.46 47.33
CA ARG A 17 -40.14 -11.84 47.65
C ARG A 17 -39.45 -12.53 46.47
N THR A 18 -40.17 -13.39 45.76
CA THR A 18 -39.65 -14.08 44.57
C THR A 18 -39.40 -13.11 43.42
N ILE A 19 -40.32 -12.17 43.18
CA ILE A 19 -40.18 -11.11 42.17
C ILE A 19 -38.95 -10.24 42.45
N LEU A 20 -38.71 -9.87 43.71
CA LEU A 20 -37.52 -9.10 44.11
C LEU A 20 -36.21 -9.83 43.78
N LYS A 21 -36.12 -11.12 44.14
CA LYS A 21 -34.95 -11.95 43.80
C LYS A 21 -34.72 -12.07 42.29
N PHE A 22 -35.79 -12.23 41.52
CA PHE A 22 -35.69 -12.25 40.06
C PHE A 22 -35.19 -10.91 39.51
N ARG A 23 -35.71 -9.79 40.01
CA ARG A 23 -35.25 -8.45 39.58
C ARG A 23 -33.77 -8.23 39.87
N GLU A 24 -33.30 -8.62 41.06
CA GLU A 24 -31.90 -8.51 41.43
C GLU A 24 -31.01 -9.40 40.55
N THR A 25 -31.43 -10.64 40.30
CA THR A 25 -30.71 -11.58 39.43
C THR A 25 -30.64 -11.07 37.99
N VAL A 26 -31.76 -10.59 37.45
CA VAL A 26 -31.81 -10.01 36.09
C VAL A 26 -30.92 -8.79 35.99
N LYS A 27 -30.93 -7.90 37.00
CA LYS A 27 -30.05 -6.73 37.04
C LYS A 27 -28.57 -7.14 37.05
N ASN A 28 -28.22 -8.17 37.83
CA ASN A 28 -26.86 -8.67 37.89
C ASN A 28 -26.42 -9.32 36.57
N MET A 29 -27.29 -10.12 35.93
CA MET A 29 -27.05 -10.68 34.60
C MET A 29 -26.90 -9.58 33.53
N GLN A 30 -27.76 -8.56 33.55
CA GLN A 30 -27.68 -7.42 32.63
C GLN A 30 -26.34 -6.70 32.78
N PHE A 31 -25.91 -6.44 34.02
CA PHE A 31 -24.60 -5.85 34.29
C PHE A 31 -23.46 -6.71 33.76
N GLN A 32 -23.47 -8.03 34.02
CA GLN A 32 -22.45 -8.94 33.50
C GLN A 32 -22.43 -8.99 31.96
N ASN A 33 -23.60 -8.97 31.32
CA ASN A 33 -23.70 -8.92 29.87
C ASN A 33 -23.12 -7.64 29.29
N GLU A 34 -23.38 -6.49 29.90
CA GLU A 34 -22.78 -5.22 29.49
C GLU A 34 -21.26 -5.22 29.64
N GLN A 35 -20.74 -5.77 30.75
CA GLN A 35 -19.30 -5.89 30.94
C GLN A 35 -18.67 -6.83 29.90
N CYS A 36 -19.31 -7.96 29.60
CA CYS A 36 -18.86 -8.91 28.60
C CYS A 36 -18.85 -8.29 27.20
N LYS A 37 -19.92 -7.56 26.82
CA LYS A 37 -19.96 -6.81 25.55
C LYS A 37 -18.84 -5.79 25.42
N LYS A 38 -18.58 -5.00 26.48
CA LYS A 38 -17.47 -4.03 26.50
C LYS A 38 -16.10 -4.69 26.36
N GLN A 39 -15.91 -5.89 26.92
CA GLN A 39 -14.66 -6.63 26.72
C GLN A 39 -14.52 -7.11 25.27
N ILE A 40 -15.58 -7.65 24.68
CA ILE A 40 -15.58 -8.09 23.28
C ILE A 40 -15.27 -6.93 22.34
N GLU A 41 -15.89 -5.76 22.52
CA GLU A 41 -15.62 -4.57 21.71
C GLU A 41 -14.13 -4.16 21.77
N LYS A 42 -13.53 -4.17 22.97
CA LYS A 42 -12.10 -3.87 23.14
C LYS A 42 -11.20 -4.88 22.43
N TYR A 43 -11.53 -6.18 22.49
CA TYR A 43 -10.77 -7.21 21.79
C TYR A 43 -10.89 -7.09 20.27
N ASP A 44 -12.09 -6.78 19.75
CA ASP A 44 -12.33 -6.55 18.33
C ASP A 44 -11.58 -5.32 17.80
N GLU A 45 -11.55 -4.23 18.57
CA GLU A 45 -10.76 -3.04 18.22
C GLU A 45 -9.26 -3.34 18.19
N GLN A 46 -8.75 -4.09 19.17
CA GLN A 46 -7.34 -4.51 19.19
C GLN A 46 -7.01 -5.43 18.00
N LEU A 47 -7.87 -6.38 17.66
CA LEU A 47 -7.69 -7.27 16.51
C LEU A 47 -7.70 -6.50 15.19
N LYS A 48 -8.58 -5.51 15.04
CA LYS A 48 -8.60 -4.61 13.87
C LYS A 48 -7.32 -3.78 13.78
N LEU A 49 -6.82 -3.27 14.91
CA LEU A 49 -5.57 -2.51 14.96
C LEU A 49 -4.38 -3.38 14.56
N ILE A 50 -4.28 -4.61 15.10
CA ILE A 50 -3.20 -5.56 14.79
C ILE A 50 -3.26 -5.99 13.33
N GLY A 51 -4.45 -6.31 12.81
CA GLY A 51 -4.62 -6.67 11.39
C GLY A 51 -4.27 -5.51 10.44
N SER A 52 -4.65 -4.29 10.81
CA SER A 52 -4.26 -3.06 10.10
C SER A 52 -2.73 -2.89 10.07
N VAL A 53 -2.07 -2.96 11.23
CA VAL A 53 -0.62 -2.81 11.36
C VAL A 53 0.13 -3.89 10.57
N GLN A 54 -0.23 -5.16 10.73
CA GLN A 54 0.41 -6.24 9.98
C GLN A 54 0.19 -6.15 8.48
N SER A 55 -0.99 -5.70 8.03
CA SER A 55 -1.25 -5.49 6.60
C SER A 55 -0.40 -4.36 6.02
N SER A 56 -0.12 -3.32 6.80
CA SER A 56 0.74 -2.20 6.42
C SER A 56 2.21 -2.62 6.36
N GLU A 57 2.69 -3.33 7.39
CA GLU A 57 4.05 -3.88 7.44
C GLU A 57 4.31 -4.87 6.31
N PHE A 58 3.35 -5.73 5.99
CA PHE A 58 3.46 -6.67 4.86
C PHE A 58 3.56 -5.95 3.52
N LYS A 59 2.73 -4.92 3.29
CA LYS A 59 2.81 -4.07 2.09
C LYS A 59 4.16 -3.35 2.00
N ALA A 60 4.65 -2.81 3.11
CA ALA A 60 5.96 -2.15 3.16
C ALA A 60 7.09 -3.14 2.79
N LYS A 61 7.06 -4.35 3.33
CA LYS A 61 8.05 -5.40 3.03
C LYS A 61 8.01 -5.88 1.58
N ILE A 62 6.82 -5.93 0.96
CA ILE A 62 6.70 -6.22 -0.48
C ILE A 62 7.32 -5.11 -1.32
N VAL A 63 7.01 -3.85 -1.00
CA VAL A 63 7.57 -2.69 -1.72
C VAL A 63 9.09 -2.68 -1.56
N GLU A 64 9.58 -2.89 -0.35
CA GLU A 64 11.01 -2.99 -0.03
C GLU A 64 11.67 -4.11 -0.87
N THR A 65 11.13 -5.32 -0.85
CA THR A 65 11.66 -6.45 -1.64
C THR A 65 11.64 -6.15 -3.14
N LYS A 66 10.58 -5.51 -3.64
CA LYS A 66 10.48 -5.10 -5.05
C LYS A 66 11.55 -4.07 -5.40
N THR A 67 11.75 -3.06 -4.55
CA THR A 67 12.78 -2.04 -4.75
C THR A 67 14.19 -2.64 -4.71
N TYR A 68 14.46 -3.60 -3.83
CA TYR A 68 15.74 -4.32 -3.82
C TYR A 68 15.96 -5.10 -5.12
N GLY A 69 14.91 -5.75 -5.64
CA GLY A 69 14.95 -6.41 -6.95
C GLY A 69 15.30 -5.43 -8.08
N GLU A 70 14.63 -4.28 -8.13
CA GLU A 70 14.90 -3.22 -9.13
C GLU A 70 16.32 -2.66 -9.02
N ILE A 71 16.86 -2.51 -7.79
CA ILE A 71 18.24 -2.08 -7.56
C ILE A 71 19.24 -3.09 -8.13
N ILE A 72 19.05 -4.39 -7.84
CA ILE A 72 19.93 -5.44 -8.35
C ILE A 72 19.87 -5.49 -9.87
N GLU A 73 18.67 -5.43 -10.46
CA GLU A 73 18.50 -5.42 -11.91
C GLU A 73 19.21 -4.22 -12.57
N ASN A 74 19.13 -3.04 -11.96
CA ASN A 74 19.83 -1.85 -12.44
C ASN A 74 21.36 -1.99 -12.35
N GLU A 75 21.90 -2.56 -11.28
CA GLU A 75 23.35 -2.82 -11.17
C GLU A 75 23.82 -3.88 -12.18
N LEU A 76 23.02 -4.91 -12.46
CA LEU A 76 23.31 -5.89 -13.52
C LEU A 76 23.34 -5.22 -14.91
N LYS A 77 22.32 -4.41 -15.25
CA LYS A 77 22.29 -3.65 -16.51
C LYS A 77 23.51 -2.73 -16.66
N LYS A 78 23.91 -2.09 -15.57
CA LYS A 78 25.11 -1.22 -15.54
C LYS A 78 26.39 -2.02 -15.78
N LEU A 79 26.50 -3.21 -15.20
CA LEU A 79 27.62 -4.13 -15.46
C LEU A 79 27.66 -4.55 -16.94
N ASP A 80 26.51 -4.90 -17.52
CA ASP A 80 26.42 -5.26 -18.95
C ASP A 80 26.85 -4.12 -19.86
N VAL A 81 26.39 -2.89 -19.58
CA VAL A 81 26.82 -1.69 -20.31
C VAL A 81 28.34 -1.49 -20.23
N GLN A 82 28.95 -1.70 -19.06
CA GLN A 82 30.41 -1.61 -18.90
C GLN A 82 31.13 -2.68 -19.73
N ASN A 83 30.65 -3.93 -19.72
CA ASN A 83 31.24 -5.02 -20.51
C ASN A 83 31.12 -4.77 -22.01
N LEU A 84 29.96 -4.33 -22.49
CA LEU A 84 29.75 -3.96 -23.89
C LEU A 84 30.67 -2.80 -24.30
N THR A 85 30.84 -1.81 -23.43
CA THR A 85 31.75 -0.67 -23.68
C THR A 85 33.20 -1.15 -23.82
N ARG A 86 33.66 -2.05 -22.94
CA ARG A 86 35.00 -2.65 -23.04
C ARG A 86 35.15 -3.50 -24.31
N HIS A 87 34.14 -4.29 -24.66
CA HIS A 87 34.14 -5.11 -25.86
C HIS A 87 34.25 -4.25 -27.13
N VAL A 88 33.45 -3.19 -27.24
CA VAL A 88 33.55 -2.22 -28.35
C VAL A 88 34.92 -1.54 -28.38
N HIS A 89 35.47 -1.19 -27.22
CA HIS A 89 36.83 -0.63 -27.14
C HIS A 89 37.88 -1.61 -27.71
N PHE A 90 37.83 -2.89 -27.34
CA PHE A 90 38.73 -3.89 -27.91
C PHE A 90 38.56 -4.05 -29.42
N LEU A 91 37.32 -4.07 -29.92
CA LEU A 91 37.07 -4.12 -31.36
C LEU A 91 37.62 -2.90 -32.10
N THR A 92 37.55 -1.72 -31.47
CA THR A 92 38.05 -0.47 -32.04
C THR A 92 39.58 -0.51 -32.25
N LEU A 93 40.31 -1.28 -31.43
CA LEU A 93 41.77 -1.47 -31.59
C LEU A 93 42.15 -2.22 -32.88
N PHE A 94 41.21 -2.97 -33.48
CA PHE A 94 41.43 -3.67 -34.76
C PHE A 94 41.06 -2.82 -35.99
N LEU A 95 40.55 -1.59 -35.79
CA LEU A 95 40.17 -0.71 -36.88
C LEU A 95 41.35 0.13 -37.37
N PRO A 96 41.46 0.43 -38.68
CA PRO A 96 42.52 1.28 -39.22
C PRO A 96 42.47 2.70 -38.64
N GLU A 97 43.62 3.35 -38.48
CA GLU A 97 43.66 4.74 -37.97
C GLU A 97 42.89 5.74 -38.84
N GLN A 98 42.73 5.47 -40.14
CA GLN A 98 41.91 6.31 -41.03
C GLN A 98 40.45 6.36 -40.61
N PHE A 99 39.93 5.28 -40.02
CA PHE A 99 38.57 5.21 -39.49
C PHE A 99 38.36 6.13 -38.28
N LEU A 100 39.42 6.34 -37.49
CA LEU A 100 39.40 7.12 -36.25
C LEU A 100 39.69 8.62 -36.46
N LYS A 101 40.02 9.03 -37.68
CA LYS A 101 40.28 10.44 -37.98
C LYS A 101 39.01 11.27 -37.84
N ARG A 102 39.18 12.53 -37.46
CA ARG A 102 38.07 13.50 -37.41
C ARG A 102 37.41 13.63 -38.78
N GLY A 103 36.10 13.49 -38.83
CA GLY A 103 35.29 13.48 -40.04
C GLY A 103 35.27 12.16 -40.81
N ALA A 104 35.88 11.10 -40.27
CA ALA A 104 35.82 9.76 -40.85
C ALA A 104 34.61 8.97 -40.33
N ASP A 105 34.53 7.69 -40.71
CA ASP A 105 33.39 6.81 -40.46
C ASP A 105 33.03 6.67 -38.96
N GLN A 106 34.00 6.79 -38.05
CA GLN A 106 33.71 6.81 -36.61
C GLN A 106 32.74 7.93 -36.23
N ASP A 107 32.94 9.14 -36.77
CA ASP A 107 32.05 10.28 -36.48
C ASP A 107 30.65 10.05 -37.06
N CYS A 108 30.55 9.43 -38.24
CA CYS A 108 29.26 9.04 -38.82
C CYS A 108 28.50 8.04 -37.93
N ILE A 109 29.17 7.04 -37.38
CA ILE A 109 28.57 6.09 -36.43
C ILE A 109 28.12 6.79 -35.15
N LEU A 110 28.93 7.70 -34.61
CA LEU A 110 28.58 8.47 -33.42
C LEU A 110 27.34 9.34 -33.66
N VAL A 111 27.20 9.96 -34.84
CA VAL A 111 26.01 10.73 -35.22
C VAL A 111 24.79 9.83 -35.33
N LEU A 112 24.91 8.66 -35.95
CA LEU A 112 23.80 7.70 -36.05
C LEU A 112 23.33 7.25 -34.66
N LEU A 113 24.26 6.92 -33.76
CA LEU A 113 23.95 6.56 -32.37
C LEU A 113 23.33 7.74 -31.60
N LEU A 114 23.77 8.97 -31.87
CA LEU A 114 23.22 10.17 -31.25
C LEU A 114 21.73 10.34 -31.60
N ILE A 115 21.34 10.16 -32.87
CA ILE A 115 19.93 10.25 -33.30
C ILE A 115 19.08 9.23 -32.56
N HIS A 116 19.53 7.97 -32.50
CA HIS A 116 18.82 6.92 -31.77
C HIS A 116 18.65 7.27 -30.28
N ARG A 117 19.72 7.73 -29.63
CA ARG A 117 19.68 8.15 -28.22
C ARG A 117 18.75 9.33 -27.98
N LEU A 118 18.64 10.25 -28.92
CA LEU A 118 17.76 11.41 -28.81
C LEU A 118 16.30 10.99 -28.86
N ILE A 119 15.93 10.09 -29.79
CA ILE A 119 14.59 9.51 -29.88
C ILE A 119 14.22 8.83 -28.55
N SER A 120 15.07 7.94 -28.03
CA SER A 120 14.79 7.26 -26.75
C SER A 120 14.63 8.23 -25.57
N LYS A 121 15.42 9.31 -25.53
CA LYS A 121 15.29 10.34 -24.49
C LYS A 121 13.97 11.11 -24.60
N CYS A 122 13.53 11.43 -25.81
CA CYS A 122 12.25 12.06 -26.04
C CYS A 122 11.09 11.16 -25.60
N ASP A 123 11.13 9.87 -25.94
CA ASP A 123 10.11 8.90 -25.54
C ASP A 123 10.03 8.76 -24.01
N LEU A 124 11.18 8.67 -23.33
CA LEU A 124 11.24 8.66 -21.86
C LEU A 124 10.62 9.92 -21.25
N LEU A 125 10.95 11.08 -21.80
CA LEU A 125 10.42 12.36 -21.34
C LEU A 125 8.90 12.44 -21.53
N ILE A 126 8.39 12.00 -22.68
CA ILE A 126 6.94 11.95 -22.95
C ILE A 126 6.24 11.03 -21.94
N ASN A 127 6.79 9.84 -21.69
CA ASN A 127 6.22 8.90 -20.73
C ASN A 127 6.19 9.48 -19.31
N GLU A 128 7.24 10.16 -18.88
CA GLU A 128 7.29 10.78 -17.56
C GLU A 128 6.35 12.00 -17.43
N ILE A 129 6.20 12.80 -18.49
CA ILE A 129 5.22 13.89 -18.52
C ILE A 129 3.80 13.33 -18.43
N GLN A 130 3.46 12.30 -19.19
CA GLN A 130 2.11 11.68 -19.17
C GLN A 130 1.77 11.06 -17.82
N LYS A 131 2.75 10.52 -17.09
CA LYS A 131 2.54 10.01 -15.73
C LYS A 131 2.27 11.15 -14.73
N LYS A 132 2.96 12.28 -14.87
CA LYS A 132 2.83 13.42 -13.93
C LYS A 132 1.63 14.31 -14.22
N PHE A 133 1.26 14.45 -15.49
CA PHE A 133 0.18 15.33 -15.94
C PHE A 133 -0.86 14.49 -16.70
N PRO A 134 -2.02 14.18 -16.08
CA PRO A 134 -3.10 13.52 -16.79
C PRO A 134 -3.56 14.36 -17.98
N ARG A 135 -4.03 13.72 -19.05
CA ARG A 135 -4.61 14.44 -20.19
C ARG A 135 -5.81 15.25 -19.69
N ILE A 136 -5.76 16.56 -19.93
CA ILE A 136 -6.87 17.46 -19.65
C ILE A 136 -7.85 17.31 -20.82
N ASP A 137 -8.88 16.47 -20.63
CA ASP A 137 -9.89 16.22 -21.67
C ASP A 137 -10.88 17.40 -21.83
N GLN A 138 -10.99 18.27 -20.82
CA GLN A 138 -11.79 19.50 -20.86
C GLN A 138 -11.07 20.62 -20.11
N LEU A 139 -10.74 21.69 -20.83
CA LEU A 139 -10.14 22.91 -20.29
C LEU A 139 -11.29 23.83 -19.81
N ASN A 140 -11.62 23.79 -18.53
CA ASN A 140 -12.51 24.79 -17.93
C ASN A 140 -11.71 26.06 -17.64
N PHE A 141 -12.20 27.21 -18.10
CA PHE A 141 -11.57 28.51 -17.90
C PHE A 141 -11.40 28.89 -16.42
N ASP A 142 -12.22 28.31 -15.54
CA ASP A 142 -12.18 28.55 -14.09
C ASP A 142 -10.96 27.92 -13.40
N ASP A 143 -10.30 26.92 -14.00
CA ASP A 143 -9.11 26.28 -13.43
C ASP A 143 -7.80 27.05 -13.70
N VAL A 144 -7.83 27.98 -14.66
CA VAL A 144 -6.65 28.75 -15.10
C VAL A 144 -6.52 30.08 -14.34
N VAL A 145 -7.60 30.56 -13.72
CA VAL A 145 -7.62 31.81 -12.96
C VAL A 145 -7.71 31.52 -11.47
N LYS A 146 -6.56 31.38 -10.82
CA LYS A 146 -6.37 31.65 -9.40
C LYS A 146 -5.36 32.75 -9.21
#